data_AF-A0A949DAK0-F1
#
_entry.id   AF-A0A949DAK0-F1
#
_cell.length_a   1.000
_cell.length_b   1.000
_cell.length_c   1.000
_cell.angle_alpha   90.00
_cell.angle_beta   90.00
_cell.angle_gamma   90.00
#
_symmetry.space_group_name_H-M   'P 1'
#
loop_
_entity.id
_entity.type
_entity.pdbx_description
1 polymer ?
#
loop_
_entity_poly.entity_id
_entity_poly.type
_entity_poly.pdbx_seq_one_letter_code
_entity_poly.pdbx_strand_id
1 'polypeptide(L)'
;MDNIISLKKYLLTVALGFGLGGLIWGVVMYMGIPDIEYTFHYSFAIALSIFGGIALQWFSKSAKKMAVSVLVVFVGLVIGFIVTAILGYILYLYGGLFLSSLGYLIEIETLNKFLNLPSNIAIGDFWLFFFIMGIIVSFLYSLFFKLKKWPMIWRGGVGFALGSLIAPVIGNSFGFLFDCQMISYLLTFSLMSAIFGVFLAWGVWGSE
;
A
#
# COMPACT_ATOMS: atom_id res chain seq x y z
N MET A 1 6.61 -20.96 20.51
CA MET A 1 6.05 -20.07 21.56
C MET A 1 4.56 -20.02 21.29
N ASP A 2 3.84 -20.88 21.98
CA ASP A 2 2.47 -21.30 21.66
C ASP A 2 1.44 -20.29 22.14
N ASN A 3 1.34 -19.17 21.41
CA ASN A 3 0.05 -18.52 21.25
C ASN A 3 -0.35 -18.77 19.79
N ILE A 4 -1.21 -19.76 19.55
CA ILE A 4 -1.84 -19.95 18.24
C ILE A 4 -2.79 -18.76 18.05
N ILE A 5 -2.24 -17.62 17.65
CA ILE A 5 -3.01 -16.44 17.27
C ILE A 5 -3.86 -16.89 16.10
N SER A 6 -5.16 -16.64 16.10
CA SER A 6 -5.94 -17.00 14.92
C SER A 6 -5.51 -16.12 13.75
N LEU A 7 -5.36 -16.70 12.56
CA LEU A 7 -5.03 -15.97 11.34
C LEU A 7 -5.92 -14.73 11.18
N LYS A 8 -7.23 -14.87 11.45
CA LYS A 8 -8.19 -13.75 11.42
C LYS A 8 -7.78 -12.57 12.31
N LYS A 9 -7.35 -12.85 13.56
CA LYS A 9 -6.88 -11.80 14.48
C LYS A 9 -5.59 -11.17 13.96
N TYR A 10 -4.67 -11.98 13.45
CA TYR A 10 -3.41 -11.47 12.89
C TYR A 10 -3.63 -10.54 11.69
N LEU A 11 -4.41 -11.00 10.71
CA LEU A 11 -4.77 -10.21 9.53
C LEU A 11 -5.47 -8.90 9.92
N LEU A 12 -6.42 -8.94 10.86
CA LEU A 12 -7.12 -7.73 11.32
C LEU A 12 -6.16 -6.74 11.99
N THR A 13 -5.29 -7.20 12.88
CA THR A 13 -4.31 -6.33 13.55
C THR A 13 -3.38 -5.65 12.54
N VAL A 14 -2.88 -6.39 11.55
CA VAL A 14 -2.01 -5.84 10.52
C VAL A 14 -2.77 -4.89 9.59
N ALA A 15 -3.99 -5.23 9.19
CA ALA A 15 -4.86 -4.37 8.40
C ALA A 15 -5.11 -3.02 9.09
N LEU A 16 -5.41 -3.03 10.39
CA LEU A 16 -5.61 -1.81 11.17
C LEU A 16 -4.33 -0.99 11.29
N GLY A 17 -3.19 -1.63 11.54
CA GLY A 17 -1.91 -0.93 11.63
C GLY A 17 -1.54 -0.23 10.33
N PHE A 18 -1.54 -0.95 9.20
CA PHE A 18 -1.29 -0.34 7.91
C PHE A 18 -2.38 0.66 7.50
N GLY A 19 -3.65 0.39 7.79
CA GLY A 19 -4.75 1.31 7.53
C GLY A 19 -4.61 2.64 8.26
N LEU A 20 -4.19 2.63 9.52
CA LEU A 20 -3.87 3.85 10.28
C LEU A 20 -2.71 4.63 9.66
N GLY A 21 -1.64 3.93 9.25
CA GLY A 21 -0.53 4.57 8.52
C GLY A 21 -0.99 5.16 7.18
N GLY A 22 -1.89 4.47 6.47
CA GLY A 22 -2.51 4.92 5.23
C GLY A 22 -3.44 6.12 5.43
N LEU A 23 -4.15 6.20 6.56
CA LEU A 23 -4.99 7.35 6.90
C LEU A 23 -4.12 8.61 7.06
N ILE A 24 -3.00 8.51 7.79
CA ILE A 24 -2.05 9.62 7.93
C ILE A 24 -1.47 10.02 6.57
N TRP A 25 -1.13 9.05 5.73
CA TRP A 25 -0.71 9.33 4.36
C TRP A 25 -1.79 10.08 3.58
N GLY A 26 -3.05 9.66 3.66
CA GLY A 26 -4.16 10.35 3.01
C GLY A 26 -4.37 11.79 3.49
N VAL A 27 -4.22 12.06 4.79
CA VAL A 27 -4.23 13.44 5.34
C VAL A 27 -3.12 14.27 4.70
N VAL A 28 -1.89 13.76 4.65
CA VAL A 28 -0.76 14.52 4.09
C VAL A 28 -0.94 14.79 2.61
N MET A 29 -1.39 13.79 1.83
CA MET A 29 -1.65 13.96 0.41
C MET A 29 -2.78 14.96 0.14
N TYR A 30 -3.80 15.00 1.00
CA TYR A 30 -4.90 15.96 0.87
C TYR A 30 -4.43 17.39 1.23
N MET A 31 -3.68 17.55 2.31
CA MET A 31 -3.17 18.85 2.76
C MET A 31 -2.08 19.43 1.86
N GLY A 32 -1.35 18.57 1.13
CA GLY A 32 -0.26 18.98 0.24
C GLY A 32 -0.70 19.44 -1.15
N ILE A 33 -2.00 19.54 -1.43
CA ILE A 33 -2.52 20.17 -2.66
C ILE A 33 -2.36 21.69 -2.50
N PRO A 34 -1.65 22.41 -3.40
CA PRO A 34 -1.35 22.05 -4.79
C PRO A 34 0.13 21.74 -5.08
N ASP A 35 1.02 21.74 -4.09
CA ASP A 35 2.48 21.70 -4.30
C ASP A 35 3.05 20.29 -4.57
N ILE A 36 2.24 19.24 -4.41
CA ILE A 36 2.70 17.86 -4.59
C ILE A 36 2.40 17.39 -6.02
N GLU A 37 3.40 17.52 -6.91
CA GLU A 37 3.39 16.88 -8.24
C GLU A 37 3.54 15.35 -8.16
N TYR A 38 3.87 14.78 -6.99
CA TYR A 38 4.22 13.37 -6.85
C TYR A 38 3.35 12.65 -5.82
N THR A 39 2.71 11.54 -6.23
CA THR A 39 1.90 10.64 -5.37
C THR A 39 2.68 10.05 -4.17
N PHE A 40 3.97 10.34 -4.05
CA PHE A 40 4.93 9.72 -3.16
C PHE A 40 5.63 10.77 -2.28
N HIS A 41 4.95 11.20 -1.21
CA HIS A 41 5.58 12.04 -0.18
C HIS A 41 6.21 11.18 0.92
N TYR A 42 7.48 11.38 1.27
CA TYR A 42 8.24 10.55 2.23
C TYR A 42 7.54 10.31 3.60
N SER A 43 6.60 11.17 3.98
CA SER A 43 5.73 11.00 5.14
C SER A 43 4.94 9.68 5.14
N PHE A 44 4.55 9.15 3.97
CA PHE A 44 3.88 7.85 3.88
C PHE A 44 4.80 6.72 4.31
N ALA A 45 6.08 6.78 3.92
CA ALA A 45 7.05 5.76 4.27
C ALA A 45 7.23 5.70 5.78
N ILE A 46 7.26 6.85 6.45
CA ILE A 46 7.34 6.92 7.91
C ILE A 46 6.08 6.33 8.57
N ALA A 47 4.89 6.81 8.19
CA ALA A 47 3.64 6.40 8.82
C ALA A 47 3.36 4.91 8.64
N LEU A 48 3.45 4.40 7.40
CA LEU A 48 3.24 2.97 7.12
C LEU A 48 4.26 2.08 7.83
N SER A 49 5.52 2.52 7.92
CA SER A 49 6.55 1.73 8.59
C SER A 49 6.34 1.65 10.07
N ILE A 50 5.98 2.75 10.73
CA ILE A 50 5.72 2.77 12.17
C ILE A 50 4.51 1.90 12.48
N PHE A 51 3.33 2.23 11.95
CA PHE A 51 2.10 1.56 12.33
C PHE A 51 2.02 0.14 11.74
N GLY A 52 2.37 -0.04 10.47
CA GLY A 52 2.37 -1.34 9.80
C GLY A 52 3.47 -2.28 10.31
N GLY A 53 4.69 -1.76 10.50
CA GLY A 53 5.82 -2.54 11.02
C GLY A 53 5.59 -3.00 12.47
N ILE A 54 5.06 -2.13 13.34
CA ILE A 54 4.65 -2.54 14.70
C ILE A 54 3.57 -3.63 14.61
N ALA A 55 2.54 -3.44 13.79
CA ALA A 55 1.44 -4.38 13.69
C ALA A 55 1.87 -5.78 13.21
N LEU A 56 2.79 -5.86 12.25
CA LEU A 56 3.33 -7.14 11.76
C LEU A 56 3.99 -7.99 12.85
N GLN A 57 4.60 -7.35 13.85
CA GLN A 57 5.28 -8.03 14.95
C GLN A 57 4.56 -7.86 16.30
N TRP A 58 3.32 -7.36 16.30
CA TRP A 58 2.56 -7.04 17.50
C TRP A 58 2.50 -8.22 18.49
N PHE A 59 2.19 -9.40 17.97
CA PHE A 59 2.03 -10.60 18.77
C PHE A 59 3.34 -11.26 19.21
N SER A 60 4.48 -10.84 18.66
CA SER A 60 5.79 -11.29 19.16
C SER A 60 6.07 -10.76 20.57
N LYS A 61 5.36 -9.71 21.00
CA LYS A 61 5.54 -8.97 22.26
C LYS A 61 7.00 -8.53 22.50
N SER A 62 7.80 -8.45 21.45
CA SER A 62 9.21 -8.07 21.52
C SER A 62 9.41 -6.71 20.89
N ALA A 63 9.71 -5.70 21.71
CA ALA A 63 9.99 -4.35 21.24
C ALA A 63 11.14 -4.33 20.21
N LYS A 64 12.15 -5.19 20.41
CA LYS A 64 13.25 -5.38 19.45
C LYS A 64 12.74 -5.87 18.09
N LYS A 65 11.88 -6.90 18.05
CA LYS A 65 11.33 -7.41 16.78
C LYS A 65 10.43 -6.37 16.11
N MET A 66 9.63 -5.63 16.89
CA MET A 66 8.81 -4.52 16.36
C MET A 66 9.69 -3.43 15.76
N ALA A 67 10.73 -2.98 16.46
CA ALA A 67 11.65 -1.96 15.95
C ALA A 67 12.38 -2.42 14.67
N VAL A 68 12.84 -3.67 14.62
CA VAL A 68 13.43 -4.25 13.40
C VAL A 68 12.40 -4.30 12.27
N SER A 69 11.16 -4.69 12.55
CA SER A 69 10.09 -4.70 11.56
C SER A 69 9.82 -3.31 10.98
N VAL A 70 9.70 -2.29 11.84
CA VAL A 70 9.56 -0.88 11.42
C VAL A 70 10.72 -0.47 10.53
N LEU A 71 11.97 -0.76 10.92
CA LEU A 71 13.15 -0.40 10.15
C LEU A 71 13.17 -1.11 8.78
N VAL A 72 12.83 -2.39 8.73
CA VAL A 72 12.84 -3.17 7.48
C VAL A 72 11.75 -2.68 6.52
N VAL A 73 10.54 -2.40 7.02
CA VAL A 73 9.47 -1.81 6.21
C VAL A 73 9.90 -0.42 5.71
N PHE A 74 10.51 0.40 6.56
CA PHE A 74 10.99 1.73 6.19
C PHE A 74 12.04 1.68 5.08
N VAL A 75 13.08 0.89 5.27
CA VAL A 75 14.14 0.71 4.27
C VAL A 75 13.56 0.14 2.97
N GLY A 76 12.62 -0.81 3.06
CA GLY A 76 11.95 -1.37 1.89
C GLY A 76 11.13 -0.35 1.11
N LEU A 77 10.39 0.53 1.80
CA LEU A 77 9.62 1.60 1.16
C LEU A 77 10.54 2.65 0.53
N VAL A 78 11.64 3.03 1.19
CA VAL A 78 12.63 3.99 0.66
C VAL A 78 13.31 3.43 -0.59
N ILE A 79 13.81 2.18 -0.54
CA ILE A 79 14.42 1.53 -1.71
C ILE A 79 13.38 1.35 -2.81
N GLY A 80 12.16 0.94 -2.45
CA GLY A 80 11.03 0.83 -3.37
C GLY A 80 10.78 2.13 -4.11
N PHE A 81 10.73 3.24 -3.38
CA PHE A 81 10.55 4.57 -3.95
C PHE A 81 11.70 4.96 -4.89
N ILE A 82 12.96 4.73 -4.51
CA ILE A 82 14.11 5.02 -5.38
C ILE A 82 14.02 4.23 -6.68
N VAL A 83 13.73 2.92 -6.60
CA VAL A 83 13.62 2.04 -7.76
C VAL A 83 12.46 2.47 -8.66
N THR A 84 11.29 2.76 -8.10
CA THR A 84 10.13 3.19 -8.89
C THR A 84 10.30 4.59 -9.45
N ALA A 85 11.03 5.49 -8.79
CA ALA A 85 11.40 6.79 -9.35
C ALA A 85 12.30 6.65 -10.58
N ILE A 86 13.32 5.78 -10.51
CA ILE A 86 14.22 5.49 -11.65
C ILE A 86 13.45 4.89 -12.83
N LEU A 87 12.56 3.94 -12.56
CA LEU A 87 11.76 3.26 -13.57
C LEU A 87 10.46 4.00 -13.92
N GLY A 88 10.26 5.21 -13.39
CA GLY A 88 8.94 5.80 -13.23
C GLY A 88 8.18 5.96 -14.55
N TYR A 89 8.85 6.49 -15.58
CA TYR A 89 8.24 6.64 -16.90
C TYR A 89 7.79 5.30 -17.49
N ILE A 90 8.63 4.26 -17.38
CA ILE A 90 8.35 2.93 -17.94
C ILE A 90 7.19 2.27 -17.19
N LEU A 91 7.21 2.32 -15.85
CA LEU A 91 6.16 1.74 -15.02
C LEU A 91 4.82 2.47 -15.22
N TYR A 92 4.84 3.80 -15.40
CA TYR A 92 3.63 4.58 -15.65
C TYR A 92 3.05 4.25 -17.04
N LEU A 93 3.90 4.19 -18.06
CA LEU A 93 3.49 3.85 -19.43
C LEU A 93 2.83 2.47 -19.48
N TYR A 94 3.48 1.42 -18.94
CA TYR A 94 2.90 0.08 -18.94
C TYR A 94 1.68 -0.03 -18.02
N GLY A 95 1.66 0.73 -16.92
CA GLY A 95 0.52 0.79 -16.01
C GLY A 95 -0.71 1.37 -16.70
N GLY A 96 -0.54 2.50 -17.38
CA GLY A 96 -1.59 3.18 -18.14
C GLY A 96 -2.04 2.39 -19.37
N LEU A 97 -1.15 1.66 -20.05
CA LEU A 97 -1.53 0.76 -21.15
C LEU A 97 -2.46 -0.37 -20.69
N PHE A 98 -2.16 -0.96 -19.52
CA PHE A 98 -3.04 -1.95 -18.91
C PHE A 98 -4.41 -1.37 -18.59
N LEU A 99 -4.48 -0.17 -17.99
CA LEU A 99 -5.76 0.48 -17.71
C LEU A 99 -6.51 0.88 -18.97
N SER A 100 -5.81 1.36 -19.99
CA SER A 100 -6.40 1.69 -21.30
C SER A 100 -7.00 0.45 -21.95
N SER A 101 -6.40 -0.73 -21.78
CA SER A 101 -6.95 -1.99 -22.26
C SER A 101 -8.26 -2.38 -21.55
N LEU A 102 -8.37 -2.08 -20.24
CA LEU A 102 -9.63 -2.21 -19.50
C LEU A 102 -10.66 -1.15 -19.91
N GLY A 103 -10.20 0.01 -20.36
CA GLY A 103 -10.98 1.10 -20.93
C GLY A 103 -11.80 0.73 -22.19
N TYR A 104 -11.42 -0.34 -22.89
CA TYR A 104 -12.24 -0.90 -23.98
C TYR A 104 -13.48 -1.64 -23.47
N LEU A 105 -13.49 -2.07 -22.20
CA LEU A 105 -14.61 -2.76 -21.56
C LEU A 105 -15.50 -1.80 -20.76
N ILE A 106 -14.92 -0.72 -20.26
CA ILE A 106 -15.57 0.31 -19.42
C ILE A 106 -15.12 1.66 -19.95
N GLU A 107 -16.04 2.56 -20.28
CA GLU A 107 -15.72 3.90 -20.80
C GLU A 107 -14.58 4.59 -20.00
N ILE A 108 -13.50 4.97 -20.71
CA ILE A 108 -12.23 5.44 -20.11
C ILE A 108 -12.43 6.61 -19.15
N GLU A 109 -13.31 7.55 -19.49
CA GLU A 109 -13.59 8.71 -18.63
C GLU A 109 -14.20 8.29 -17.29
N THR A 110 -15.08 7.29 -17.31
CA THR A 110 -15.69 6.73 -16.11
C THR A 110 -14.63 6.01 -15.29
N LEU A 111 -13.79 5.20 -15.93
CA LEU A 111 -12.70 4.49 -15.25
C LEU A 111 -11.73 5.46 -14.56
N ASN A 112 -11.33 6.53 -15.24
CA ASN A 112 -10.42 7.53 -14.71
C ASN A 112 -10.99 8.28 -13.50
N LYS A 113 -12.29 8.62 -13.50
CA LYS A 113 -12.96 9.27 -12.36
C LYS A 113 -12.95 8.43 -11.09
N PHE A 114 -12.91 7.10 -11.21
CA PHE A 114 -12.89 6.20 -10.06
C PHE A 114 -11.49 5.75 -9.67
N LEU A 115 -10.56 5.58 -10.62
CA LEU A 115 -9.20 5.13 -10.34
C LEU A 115 -8.23 6.24 -9.91
N ASN A 116 -8.53 7.49 -10.27
CA ASN A 116 -7.68 8.64 -9.97
C ASN A 116 -8.40 9.56 -8.98
N LEU A 117 -7.64 10.20 -8.07
CA LEU A 117 -8.23 11.12 -7.08
C LEU A 117 -8.57 12.48 -7.74
N PRO A 118 -9.50 13.27 -7.18
CA PRO A 118 -10.03 14.49 -7.79
C PRO A 118 -9.03 15.59 -8.17
N SER A 119 -7.80 15.59 -7.64
CA SER A 119 -6.72 16.52 -8.01
C SER A 119 -5.78 15.96 -9.10
N ASN A 120 -6.24 14.96 -9.86
CA ASN A 120 -5.47 14.23 -10.87
C ASN A 120 -4.30 13.41 -10.32
N ILE A 121 -4.33 13.00 -9.04
CA ILE A 121 -3.38 12.03 -8.54
C ILE A 121 -3.74 10.65 -9.13
N ALA A 122 -2.88 10.20 -10.04
CA ALA A 122 -3.08 9.04 -10.90
C ALA A 122 -2.79 7.68 -10.21
N ILE A 123 -3.44 7.42 -9.06
CA ILE A 123 -3.13 6.23 -8.23
C ILE A 123 -3.28 4.93 -9.03
N GLY A 124 -4.34 4.80 -9.83
CA GLY A 124 -4.56 3.63 -10.67
C GLY A 124 -3.44 3.42 -11.68
N ASP A 125 -3.03 4.48 -12.39
CA ASP A 125 -1.97 4.42 -13.41
C ASP A 125 -0.61 4.02 -12.79
N PHE A 126 -0.41 4.31 -11.51
CA PHE A 126 0.78 3.94 -10.74
C PHE A 126 0.72 2.53 -10.11
N TRP A 127 -0.23 1.66 -10.47
CA TRP A 127 -0.34 0.31 -9.87
C TRP A 127 0.95 -0.53 -9.96
N LEU A 128 1.72 -0.38 -11.06
CA LEU A 128 3.02 -1.05 -11.21
C LEU A 128 4.09 -0.49 -10.26
N PHE A 129 3.99 0.78 -9.85
CA PHE A 129 4.89 1.33 -8.82
C PHE A 129 4.61 0.61 -7.50
N PHE A 130 3.33 0.54 -7.10
CA PHE A 130 2.92 -0.14 -5.88
C PHE A 130 3.30 -1.63 -5.91
N PHE A 131 3.16 -2.29 -7.05
CA PHE A 131 3.61 -3.68 -7.25
C PHE A 131 5.10 -3.86 -6.93
N ILE A 132 5.97 -3.05 -7.55
CA ILE A 132 7.42 -3.12 -7.35
C ILE A 132 7.80 -2.78 -5.91
N MET A 133 7.17 -1.75 -5.32
CA MET A 133 7.38 -1.41 -3.92
C MET A 133 6.99 -2.57 -2.99
N GLY A 134 5.83 -3.18 -3.22
CA GLY A 134 5.37 -4.33 -2.46
C GLY A 134 6.32 -5.52 -2.55
N ILE A 135 6.87 -5.79 -3.74
CA ILE A 135 7.92 -6.81 -3.96
C ILE A 135 9.15 -6.52 -3.09
N ILE A 136 9.66 -5.28 -3.13
CA ILE A 136 10.89 -4.90 -2.43
C ILE A 136 10.71 -5.00 -0.91
N VAL A 137 9.62 -4.42 -0.39
CA VAL A 137 9.30 -4.50 1.05
C VAL A 137 9.21 -5.96 1.49
N SER A 138 8.45 -6.79 0.77
CA SER A 138 8.32 -8.21 1.08
C SER A 138 9.63 -8.99 0.99
N PHE A 139 10.45 -8.69 -0.02
CA PHE A 139 11.74 -9.34 -0.21
C PHE A 139 12.64 -9.07 0.99
N LEU A 140 12.83 -7.81 1.37
CA LEU A 140 13.63 -7.44 2.53
C LEU A 140 13.06 -8.04 3.81
N TYR A 141 11.74 -7.96 4.01
CA TYR A 141 11.09 -8.55 5.17
C TYR A 141 11.36 -10.06 5.28
N SER A 142 11.27 -10.78 4.15
CA SER A 142 11.57 -12.21 4.11
C SER A 142 13.03 -12.53 4.44
N LEU A 143 13.98 -11.69 4.01
CA LEU A 143 15.40 -11.87 4.31
C LEU A 143 15.70 -11.67 5.81
N PHE A 144 15.21 -10.57 6.39
CA PHE A 144 15.51 -10.21 7.78
C PHE A 144 14.85 -11.16 8.79
N PHE A 145 13.63 -11.62 8.52
CA PHE A 145 12.91 -12.55 9.39
C PHE A 145 13.06 -14.03 8.97
N LYS A 146 13.89 -14.32 7.97
CA LYS A 146 14.18 -15.69 7.47
C LYS A 146 12.92 -16.47 7.06
N LEU A 147 11.98 -15.78 6.42
CA LEU A 147 10.72 -16.35 5.93
C LEU A 147 10.89 -16.93 4.52
N LYS A 148 9.95 -17.76 4.06
CA LYS A 148 9.88 -18.23 2.67
C LYS A 148 9.76 -17.03 1.72
N LYS A 149 10.77 -16.85 0.86
CA LYS A 149 10.91 -15.68 -0.03
C LYS A 149 9.74 -15.54 -1.01
N TRP A 150 9.43 -16.61 -1.76
CA TRP A 150 8.46 -16.52 -2.84
C TRP A 150 7.05 -16.13 -2.36
N PRO A 151 6.45 -16.80 -1.35
CA PRO A 151 5.16 -16.40 -0.80
C PRO A 151 5.10 -14.94 -0.32
N MET A 152 6.18 -14.45 0.29
CA MET A 152 6.26 -13.06 0.72
C MET A 152 6.26 -12.11 -0.46
N ILE A 153 7.15 -12.32 -1.43
CA ILE A 153 7.40 -11.41 -2.56
C ILE A 153 6.13 -11.22 -3.39
N TRP A 154 5.51 -12.30 -3.88
CA TRP A 154 4.35 -12.16 -4.75
C TRP A 154 3.14 -11.60 -4.00
N ARG A 155 2.92 -11.98 -2.73
CA ARG A 155 1.81 -11.44 -1.94
C ARG A 155 1.98 -9.96 -1.68
N GLY A 156 3.18 -9.50 -1.33
CA GLY A 156 3.43 -8.07 -1.12
C GLY A 156 3.17 -7.25 -2.37
N GLY A 157 3.72 -7.68 -3.51
CA GLY A 157 3.52 -6.99 -4.79
C GLY A 157 2.05 -6.96 -5.21
N VAL A 158 1.40 -8.14 -5.25
CA VAL A 158 -0.01 -8.26 -5.63
C VAL A 158 -0.91 -7.50 -4.67
N GLY A 159 -0.67 -7.59 -3.36
CA GLY A 159 -1.48 -6.91 -2.36
C GLY A 159 -1.45 -5.39 -2.51
N PHE A 160 -0.27 -4.81 -2.76
CA PHE A 160 -0.17 -3.37 -2.93
C PHE A 160 -0.78 -2.92 -4.27
N ALA A 161 -0.53 -3.64 -5.36
CA ALA A 161 -1.13 -3.38 -6.67
C ALA A 161 -2.67 -3.47 -6.65
N LEU A 162 -3.22 -4.52 -6.04
CA LEU A 162 -4.68 -4.64 -5.88
C LEU A 162 -5.24 -3.54 -4.99
N GLY A 163 -4.53 -3.19 -3.92
CA GLY A 163 -4.88 -2.07 -3.06
C GLY A 163 -4.99 -0.76 -3.84
N SER A 164 -4.02 -0.46 -4.72
CA SER A 164 -4.03 0.77 -5.51
C SER A 164 -5.07 0.80 -6.62
N LEU A 165 -5.61 -0.35 -7.04
CA LEU A 165 -6.67 -0.41 -8.04
C LEU A 165 -8.07 -0.39 -7.40
N ILE A 166 -8.25 -1.06 -6.26
CA ILE A 166 -9.56 -1.21 -5.59
C ILE A 166 -9.86 0.01 -4.70
N ALA A 167 -8.87 0.49 -3.96
CA ALA A 167 -9.10 1.51 -2.94
C ALA A 167 -9.50 2.89 -3.50
N PRO A 168 -8.98 3.37 -4.65
CA PRO A 168 -9.49 4.60 -5.28
C PRO A 168 -10.96 4.50 -5.64
N VAL A 169 -11.41 3.36 -6.19
CA VAL A 169 -12.82 3.15 -6.56
C VAL A 169 -13.73 3.33 -5.36
N ILE A 170 -13.38 2.72 -4.22
CA ILE A 170 -14.15 2.83 -2.98
C ILE A 170 -14.07 4.26 -2.42
N GLY A 171 -12.88 4.83 -2.32
CA GLY A 171 -12.68 6.17 -1.76
C GLY A 171 -13.39 7.26 -2.56
N ASN A 172 -13.27 7.24 -3.88
CA ASN A 172 -13.97 8.16 -4.76
C ASN A 172 -15.50 7.97 -4.69
N SER A 173 -16.00 6.73 -4.66
CA SER A 173 -17.44 6.47 -4.51
C SER A 173 -18.01 7.12 -3.24
N PHE A 174 -17.30 6.99 -2.11
CA PHE A 174 -17.69 7.63 -0.86
C PHE A 174 -17.51 9.15 -0.90
N GLY A 175 -16.43 9.65 -1.49
CA GLY A 175 -16.23 11.09 -1.64
C GLY A 175 -17.31 11.76 -2.48
N PHE A 176 -17.76 11.11 -3.56
CA PHE A 176 -18.90 11.57 -4.35
C PHE A 176 -20.22 11.52 -3.57
N LEU A 177 -20.44 10.45 -2.79
CA LEU A 177 -21.66 10.30 -1.97
C LEU A 177 -21.78 11.40 -0.90
N PHE A 178 -20.67 11.82 -0.32
CA PHE A 178 -20.62 12.82 0.76
C PHE A 178 -20.17 14.21 0.31
N ASP A 179 -19.96 14.43 -0.99
CA ASP A 179 -19.39 15.65 -1.57
C ASP A 179 -18.13 16.15 -0.83
N CYS A 180 -17.21 15.21 -0.52
CA CYS A 180 -16.05 15.49 0.32
C CYS A 180 -14.80 14.79 -0.22
N GLN A 181 -13.90 15.58 -0.80
CA GLN A 181 -12.63 15.08 -1.34
C GLN A 181 -11.74 14.46 -0.26
N MET A 182 -11.72 15.03 0.95
CA MET A 182 -10.94 14.49 2.07
C MET A 182 -11.32 13.03 2.36
N ILE A 183 -12.61 12.68 2.28
CA ILE A 183 -13.06 11.29 2.46
C ILE A 183 -12.46 10.36 1.40
N SER A 184 -12.38 10.79 0.13
CA SER A 184 -11.72 10.02 -0.91
C SER A 184 -10.28 9.70 -0.55
N TYR A 185 -9.51 10.70 -0.15
CA TYR A 185 -8.10 10.52 0.22
C TYR A 185 -7.95 9.57 1.41
N LEU A 186 -8.67 9.83 2.50
CA LEU A 186 -8.57 9.04 3.72
C LEU A 186 -8.91 7.57 3.44
N LEU A 187 -10.00 7.30 2.73
CA LEU A 187 -10.43 5.94 2.44
C LEU A 187 -9.49 5.26 1.44
N THR A 188 -9.08 5.94 0.36
CA THR A 188 -8.20 5.35 -0.64
C THR A 188 -6.86 4.94 -0.03
N PHE A 189 -6.18 5.83 0.67
CA PHE A 189 -4.87 5.51 1.23
C PHE A 189 -4.96 4.53 2.42
N SER A 190 -6.00 4.63 3.25
CA SER A 190 -6.25 3.66 4.33
C SER A 190 -6.53 2.26 3.81
N LEU A 191 -7.45 2.11 2.85
CA LEU A 191 -7.82 0.81 2.29
C LEU A 191 -6.68 0.19 1.48
N MET A 192 -6.00 0.97 0.65
CA MET A 192 -4.84 0.49 -0.11
C MET A 192 -3.78 -0.08 0.82
N SER A 193 -3.47 0.66 1.89
CA SER A 193 -2.47 0.24 2.88
C SER A 193 -2.94 -0.98 3.67
N ALA A 194 -4.22 -1.03 4.07
CA ALA A 194 -4.80 -2.17 4.77
C ALA A 194 -4.76 -3.44 3.91
N ILE A 195 -5.11 -3.36 2.62
CA ILE A 195 -5.04 -4.49 1.68
C ILE A 195 -3.58 -4.98 1.55
N PHE A 196 -2.63 -4.05 1.35
CA PHE A 196 -1.21 -4.39 1.35
C PHE A 196 -0.78 -5.11 2.64
N GLY A 197 -1.15 -4.57 3.80
CA GLY A 197 -0.88 -5.16 5.11
C GLY A 197 -1.46 -6.56 5.28
N VAL A 198 -2.69 -6.81 4.82
CA VAL A 198 -3.33 -8.14 4.85
C VAL A 198 -2.52 -9.15 4.04
N PHE A 199 -2.11 -8.79 2.83
CA PHE A 199 -1.32 -9.69 1.98
C PHE A 199 0.07 -9.97 2.55
N LEU A 200 0.72 -8.94 3.12
CA LEU A 200 1.98 -9.11 3.85
C LEU A 200 1.82 -10.07 5.03
N ALA A 201 0.82 -9.84 5.89
CA ALA A 201 0.53 -10.69 7.04
C ALA A 201 0.21 -12.13 6.63
N TRP A 202 -0.55 -12.31 5.55
CA TRP A 202 -0.78 -13.63 4.98
C TRP A 202 0.51 -14.27 4.51
N GLY A 203 1.40 -13.51 3.85
CA GLY A 203 2.76 -13.91 3.51
C GLY A 203 3.53 -14.43 4.72
N VAL A 204 3.56 -13.66 5.82
CA VAL A 204 4.28 -14.02 7.04
C VAL A 204 3.70 -15.31 7.63
N TRP A 205 2.38 -15.35 7.83
CA TRP A 205 1.69 -16.50 8.42
C TRP A 205 1.86 -17.80 7.63
N GLY A 206 1.88 -17.74 6.30
CA GLY A 206 2.09 -18.92 5.45
C GLY A 206 3.57 -19.32 5.28
N SER A 207 4.49 -18.54 5.86
CA SER A 207 5.93 -18.71 5.71
C SER A 207 6.64 -19.14 7.00
N GLU A 208 5.96 -19.01 8.14
CA GLU A 208 6.29 -19.72 9.39
C GLU A 208 6.03 -21.23 9.25
#